data_AF-A0A9P2V283-F1
#
_entry.id   AF-A0A9P2V283-F1
#
_cell.length_a   1.000
_cell.length_b   1.000
_cell.length_c   1.000
_cell.angle_alpha   90.00
_cell.angle_beta   90.00
_cell.angle_gamma   90.00
#
_symmetry.space_group_name_H-M   'P 1'
#
loop_
_entity.id
_entity.type
_entity.pdbx_description
1 polymer ?
#
loop_
_entity_poly.entity_id
_entity_poly.type
_entity_poly.pdbx_seq_one_letter_code
_entity_poly.pdbx_strand_id
1 'polypeptide(L)'
;SFFRLSHRPSWRYLGIGEEEARAFSREVEAAWKEFAEDDCCCIDVERKRTFTMMIREGVAMHAFNGELFVQATWDTRPSRLFRTQFRMVSPKRISNPNNTSDSRNCRAGVQINDSGAALGYYVSEDGYPGWMPQKWTW
;
A
#
# COMPACT_ATOMS: atom_id res chain seq x y z
N SER A 1 12.28 -16.85 2.80
CA SER A 1 11.10 -17.25 2.00
C SER A 1 10.39 -16.01 1.46
N PHE A 2 9.77 -16.12 0.28
CA PHE A 2 8.90 -15.09 -0.32
C PHE A 2 7.48 -15.18 0.25
N PHE A 3 6.78 -14.06 0.27
CA PHE A 3 5.34 -14.00 0.51
C PHE A 3 4.60 -14.35 -0.78
N ARG A 4 4.04 -15.55 -0.84
CA ARG A 4 3.44 -16.12 -2.05
C ARG A 4 1.93 -15.94 -2.06
N LEU A 5 1.38 -15.62 -3.23
CA LEU A 5 -0.05 -15.70 -3.48
C LEU A 5 -0.49 -17.18 -3.41
N SER A 6 -1.62 -17.44 -2.76
CA SER A 6 -2.34 -18.72 -2.84
C SER A 6 -3.69 -18.46 -3.51
N HIS A 7 -3.73 -18.59 -4.83
CA HIS A 7 -4.89 -18.20 -5.62
C HIS A 7 -5.92 -19.34 -5.68
N ARG A 8 -7.10 -19.09 -5.09
CA ARG A 8 -8.21 -20.05 -5.02
C ARG A 8 -9.48 -19.49 -5.68
N PRO A 9 -9.50 -19.38 -7.02
CA PRO A 9 -10.66 -18.85 -7.72
C PRO A 9 -11.86 -19.78 -7.55
N SER A 10 -13.05 -19.21 -7.38
CA SER A 10 -14.30 -19.97 -7.33
C SER A 10 -14.68 -20.42 -8.74
N TRP A 11 -14.13 -21.55 -9.18
CA TRP A 11 -14.31 -22.05 -10.54
C TRP A 11 -15.77 -22.29 -10.93
N ARG A 12 -16.60 -22.73 -9.97
CA ARG A 12 -18.05 -22.91 -10.17
C ARG A 12 -18.75 -21.60 -10.48
N TYR A 13 -18.37 -20.53 -9.78
CA TYR A 13 -18.92 -19.19 -10.02
C TYR A 13 -18.45 -18.62 -11.35
N LEU A 14 -17.19 -18.89 -11.72
CA LEU A 14 -16.61 -18.50 -13.00
C LEU A 14 -17.11 -19.33 -14.19
N GLY A 15 -17.81 -20.45 -13.94
CA GLY A 15 -18.34 -21.34 -14.98
C GLY A 15 -17.27 -22.12 -15.74
N ILE A 16 -16.05 -22.23 -15.19
CA ILE A 16 -14.91 -22.92 -15.82
C ILE A 16 -14.70 -24.32 -15.21
N GLY A 17 -13.99 -25.21 -15.90
CA GLY A 17 -13.64 -26.51 -15.35
C GLY A 17 -12.69 -26.42 -14.16
N GLU A 18 -12.68 -27.41 -13.26
CA GLU A 18 -11.73 -27.42 -12.13
C GLU A 18 -10.27 -27.52 -12.62
N GLU A 19 -10.00 -28.33 -13.65
CA GLU A 19 -8.67 -28.45 -14.23
C GLU A 19 -8.20 -27.15 -14.89
N GLU A 20 -9.10 -26.48 -15.59
CA GLU A 20 -8.89 -25.17 -16.20
C GLU A 20 -8.59 -24.12 -15.12
N ALA A 21 -9.35 -24.10 -14.03
CA ALA A 21 -9.09 -23.21 -12.90
C ALA A 21 -7.73 -23.46 -12.24
N ARG A 22 -7.28 -24.72 -12.14
CA ARG A 22 -5.94 -25.04 -11.65
C ARG A 22 -4.86 -24.58 -12.61
N ALA A 23 -5.05 -24.71 -13.92
CA ALA A 23 -4.13 -24.17 -14.92
C ALA A 23 -4.03 -22.66 -14.83
N PHE A 24 -5.18 -21.98 -14.80
CA PHE A 24 -5.28 -20.54 -14.64
C PHE A 24 -4.62 -20.04 -13.34
N SER A 25 -4.83 -20.71 -12.21
CA SER A 25 -4.16 -20.36 -10.96
C SER A 25 -2.64 -20.42 -11.06
N ARG A 26 -2.07 -21.40 -11.77
CA ARG A 26 -0.61 -21.48 -11.95
C ARG A 26 -0.07 -20.29 -12.74
N GLU A 27 -0.78 -19.88 -13.79
CA GLU A 27 -0.39 -18.72 -14.60
C GLU A 27 -0.47 -17.43 -13.79
N VAL A 28 -1.56 -17.24 -13.04
CA VAL A 28 -1.73 -16.07 -12.15
C VAL A 28 -0.64 -16.02 -11.08
N GLU A 29 -0.34 -17.14 -10.42
CA GLU A 29 0.70 -17.19 -9.39
C GLU A 29 2.11 -16.97 -9.95
N ALA A 30 2.39 -17.43 -11.17
CA ALA A 30 3.65 -17.17 -11.87
C ALA A 30 3.79 -15.68 -12.20
N ALA A 31 2.78 -15.08 -12.83
CA ALA A 31 2.77 -13.65 -13.16
C ALA A 31 2.83 -12.76 -11.91
N TRP A 32 2.14 -13.15 -10.84
CA TRP A 32 2.23 -12.48 -9.55
C TRP A 32 3.65 -12.50 -9.01
N LYS A 33 4.32 -13.66 -9.04
CA LYS A 33 5.70 -13.78 -8.55
C LYS A 33 6.65 -12.86 -9.32
N GLU A 34 6.54 -12.81 -10.65
CA GLU A 34 7.37 -11.93 -11.48
C GLU A 34 7.14 -10.46 -11.15
N PHE A 35 5.88 -10.05 -10.92
CA PHE A 35 5.57 -8.68 -10.56
C PHE A 35 5.97 -8.31 -9.12
N ALA A 36 5.67 -9.20 -8.17
CA ALA A 36 5.85 -8.97 -6.74
C ALA A 36 7.32 -9.03 -6.31
N GLU A 37 8.13 -9.85 -6.95
CA GLU A 37 9.54 -10.08 -6.62
C GLU A 37 10.49 -9.67 -7.76
N ASP A 38 10.05 -8.73 -8.62
CA ASP A 38 10.87 -8.09 -9.64
C ASP A 38 12.12 -7.42 -9.02
N ASP A 39 13.30 -7.69 -9.60
CA ASP A 39 14.58 -7.14 -9.13
C ASP A 39 14.63 -5.61 -9.21
N CYS A 40 13.90 -5.01 -10.15
CA CYS A 40 13.80 -3.56 -10.24
C CYS A 40 12.83 -2.96 -9.19
N CYS A 41 12.16 -3.78 -8.38
CA CYS A 41 11.18 -3.36 -7.36
C CYS A 41 10.01 -2.56 -7.95
N CYS A 42 9.50 -3.03 -9.09
CA CYS A 42 8.39 -2.42 -9.84
C CYS A 42 7.16 -2.10 -9.00
N ILE A 43 6.82 -2.97 -8.06
CA ILE A 43 5.64 -2.81 -7.22
C ILE A 43 5.75 -1.64 -6.23
N ASP A 44 6.96 -1.22 -5.87
CA ASP A 44 7.23 -0.04 -5.04
C ASP A 44 7.44 1.18 -5.94
N VAL A 45 6.67 2.25 -5.71
CA VAL A 45 6.85 3.51 -6.46
C VAL A 45 8.23 4.12 -6.23
N GLU A 46 8.83 3.89 -5.06
CA GLU A 46 10.17 4.34 -4.73
C GLU A 46 11.26 3.41 -5.26
N ARG A 47 10.89 2.24 -5.80
CA ARG A 47 11.79 1.23 -6.38
C ARG A 47 12.80 0.68 -5.38
N LYS A 48 12.43 0.56 -4.10
CA LYS A 48 13.33 0.11 -3.03
C LYS A 48 13.04 -1.31 -2.54
N ARG A 49 11.82 -1.80 -2.74
CA ARG A 49 11.33 -3.02 -2.08
C ARG A 49 10.55 -3.91 -3.02
N THR A 50 10.75 -5.21 -2.87
CA THR A 50 9.81 -6.22 -3.38
C THR A 50 8.57 -6.30 -2.48
N PHE A 51 7.52 -6.96 -2.95
CA PHE A 51 6.30 -7.17 -2.17
C PHE A 51 6.57 -7.90 -0.86
N THR A 52 7.39 -8.96 -0.90
CA THR A 52 7.80 -9.67 0.33
C THR A 52 8.45 -8.71 1.33
N MET A 53 9.30 -7.80 0.88
CA MET A 53 9.92 -6.80 1.76
C MET A 53 8.88 -5.83 2.32
N MET A 54 7.92 -5.38 1.51
CA MET A 54 6.82 -4.52 1.96
C MET A 54 5.93 -5.21 3.01
N ILE A 55 5.63 -6.51 2.86
CA ILE A 55 4.88 -7.27 3.86
C ILE A 55 5.66 -7.37 5.18
N ARG A 56 6.98 -7.59 5.12
CA ARG A 56 7.83 -7.61 6.33
C ARG A 56 7.84 -6.26 7.03
N GLU A 57 7.96 -5.17 6.27
CA GLU A 57 7.82 -3.81 6.81
C GLU A 57 6.44 -3.62 7.44
N GLY A 58 5.37 -4.03 6.76
CA GLY A 58 4.00 -3.92 7.26
C GLY A 58 3.79 -4.64 8.60
N VAL A 59 4.26 -5.89 8.71
CA VAL A 59 4.19 -6.68 9.95
C VAL A 59 4.99 -6.02 11.07
N ALA A 60 6.21 -5.55 10.79
CA ALA A 60 7.03 -4.86 11.78
C ALA A 60 6.33 -3.56 12.24
N MET A 61 5.88 -2.72 11.31
CA MET A 61 5.22 -1.45 11.62
C MET A 61 3.96 -1.64 12.43
N HIS A 62 3.14 -2.63 12.09
CA HIS A 62 1.95 -2.95 12.87
C HIS A 62 2.30 -3.48 14.27
N ALA A 63 3.32 -4.34 14.40
CA ALA A 63 3.75 -4.84 15.70
C ALA A 63 4.33 -3.74 16.61
N PHE A 64 5.04 -2.75 16.05
CA PHE A 64 5.67 -1.68 16.82
C PHE A 64 4.77 -0.48 17.07
N ASN A 65 4.00 -0.02 16.07
CA ASN A 65 3.20 1.20 16.16
C ASN A 65 1.68 0.93 16.22
N GLY A 66 1.23 -0.30 15.98
CA GLY A 66 -0.20 -0.64 15.91
C GLY A 66 -0.86 -0.33 14.57
N GLU A 67 -0.16 0.31 13.64
CA GLU A 67 -0.73 0.78 12.37
C GLU A 67 0.28 0.79 11.22
N LEU A 68 -0.26 0.79 10.00
CA LEU A 68 0.48 0.80 8.74
C LEU A 68 -0.26 1.68 7.73
N PHE A 69 0.47 2.54 7.03
CA PHE A 69 -0.08 3.34 5.93
C PHE A 69 0.58 2.95 4.61
N VAL A 70 -0.26 2.73 3.59
CA VAL A 70 0.17 2.47 2.22
C VAL A 70 -0.72 3.26 1.28
N GLN A 71 -0.11 4.03 0.38
CA GLN A 71 -0.82 4.71 -0.69
C GLN A 71 -0.74 3.84 -1.95
N ALA A 72 -1.89 3.47 -2.51
CA ALA A 72 -1.95 2.87 -3.84
C ALA A 72 -1.62 3.93 -4.89
N THR A 73 -0.73 3.60 -5.83
CA THR A 73 -0.30 4.48 -6.92
C THR A 73 -0.41 3.74 -8.24
N TRP A 74 -0.46 4.48 -9.35
CA TRP A 74 -0.59 3.89 -10.68
C TRP A 74 0.49 4.42 -11.61
N ASP A 75 1.23 3.51 -12.23
CA ASP A 75 2.23 3.87 -13.24
C ASP A 75 1.53 4.24 -14.56
N THR A 76 1.72 5.47 -15.02
CA THR A 76 1.13 5.97 -16.26
C THR A 76 1.94 5.61 -17.51
N ARG A 77 3.14 5.04 -17.34
CA ARG A 77 4.01 4.66 -18.48
C ARG A 77 3.41 3.49 -19.26
N PRO A 78 3.42 3.54 -20.60
CA PRO A 78 2.77 2.53 -21.44
C PRO A 78 3.50 1.17 -21.44
N SER A 79 4.79 1.14 -21.08
CA SER A 79 5.68 -0.02 -21.23
C SER A 79 5.52 -1.12 -20.19
N ARG A 80 4.66 -0.94 -19.18
CA ARG A 80 4.48 -1.93 -18.10
C ARG A 80 3.15 -2.64 -18.20
N LEU A 81 3.22 -3.97 -18.12
CA LEU A 81 2.06 -4.85 -18.05
C LEU A 81 1.26 -4.59 -16.76
N PHE A 82 1.93 -4.70 -15.61
CA PHE A 82 1.34 -4.37 -14.31
C PHE A 82 1.73 -2.96 -13.89
N ARG A 83 0.70 -2.11 -13.73
CA ARG A 83 0.84 -0.67 -13.44
C ARG A 83 0.50 -0.30 -12.01
N THR A 84 -0.17 -1.18 -11.28
CA THR A 84 -0.40 -1.00 -9.84
C THR A 84 0.95 -0.86 -9.15
N GLN A 85 1.08 0.12 -8.27
CA GLN A 85 2.23 0.34 -7.43
C GLN A 85 1.77 0.77 -6.04
N PHE A 86 2.69 0.75 -5.08
CA PHE A 86 2.41 1.14 -3.72
C PHE A 86 3.53 2.04 -3.18
N ARG A 87 3.15 2.98 -2.34
CA ARG A 87 4.07 3.79 -1.53
C ARG A 87 3.84 3.47 -0.06
N MET A 88 4.88 2.99 0.61
CA MET A 88 4.86 2.84 2.06
C MET A 88 4.95 4.23 2.71
N VAL A 89 4.02 4.53 3.62
CA VAL A 89 3.99 5.81 4.33
C VAL A 89 4.21 5.53 5.81
N SER A 90 5.20 6.21 6.40
CA SER A 90 5.44 6.10 7.84
C SER A 90 4.27 6.72 8.62
N PRO A 91 3.70 6.03 9.62
CA PRO A 91 2.67 6.59 10.51
C PRO A 91 3.09 7.91 11.16
N LYS A 92 4.39 8.10 11.41
CA LYS A 92 4.94 9.33 11.99
C LYS A 92 4.80 10.56 11.07
N ARG A 93 4.45 10.36 9.80
CA ARG A 93 4.17 11.43 8.82
C ARG A 93 2.70 11.82 8.80
N ILE A 94 1.84 11.07 9.50
CA ILE A 94 0.43 11.37 9.63
C ILE A 94 0.25 12.26 10.86
N SER A 95 -0.11 13.51 10.62
CA SER A 95 -0.40 14.45 11.70
C SER A 95 -1.25 15.61 11.19
N ASN A 96 -1.83 16.39 12.10
CA ASN A 96 -2.60 17.56 11.72
C ASN A 96 -1.69 18.57 11.00
N PRO A 97 -2.16 19.20 9.91
CA PRO A 97 -1.40 20.21 9.20
C PRO A 97 -0.83 21.28 10.13
N ASN A 98 0.45 21.61 9.93
CA ASN A 98 1.23 22.55 10.75
C ASN A 98 1.27 22.21 12.25
N ASN A 99 1.10 20.94 12.61
CA ASN A 99 1.02 20.45 14.00
C ASN A 99 -0.06 21.20 14.82
N THR A 100 -1.15 21.58 14.17
CA THR A 100 -2.30 22.18 14.84
C THR A 100 -2.97 21.18 15.78
N SER A 101 -3.60 21.66 16.84
CA SER A 101 -4.38 20.83 17.75
C SER A 101 -5.58 20.20 17.03
N ASP A 102 -6.06 19.08 17.57
CA ASP A 102 -7.27 18.41 17.07
C ASP A 102 -8.46 19.37 16.98
N SER A 103 -9.25 19.17 15.94
CA SER A 103 -10.52 19.88 15.70
C SER A 103 -11.65 18.87 15.56
N ARG A 104 -12.88 19.37 15.42
CA ARG A 104 -14.06 18.51 15.21
C ARG A 104 -13.92 17.59 14.00
N ASN A 105 -13.29 18.07 12.91
CA ASN A 105 -13.25 17.38 11.62
C ASN A 105 -11.82 16.93 11.22
N CYS A 106 -10.84 17.08 12.10
CA CYS A 106 -9.46 16.62 11.87
C CYS A 106 -8.81 16.25 13.20
N ARG A 107 -8.41 14.98 13.34
CA ARG A 107 -7.80 14.46 14.58
C ARG A 107 -6.59 13.60 14.25
N ALA A 108 -5.45 13.89 14.86
CA ALA A 108 -4.19 13.17 14.63
C ALA A 108 -3.84 12.92 13.14
N GLY A 109 -4.14 13.88 12.26
CA GLY A 109 -3.91 13.80 10.82
C GLY A 109 -5.01 13.11 10.02
N VAL A 110 -6.06 12.62 10.66
CA VAL A 110 -7.21 11.99 10.01
C VAL A 110 -8.31 13.02 9.82
N GLN A 111 -8.67 13.30 8.57
CA GLN A 111 -9.86 14.09 8.26
C GLN A 111 -11.09 13.21 8.45
N ILE A 112 -12.08 13.68 9.20
CA ILE A 112 -13.28 12.91 9.53
C ILE A 112 -14.57 13.70 9.20
N ASN A 113 -15.62 12.97 8.84
CA ASN A 113 -16.96 13.56 8.71
C ASN A 113 -17.67 13.68 10.06
N ASP A 114 -18.87 14.26 10.08
CA ASP A 114 -19.67 14.44 11.31
C ASP A 114 -20.05 13.12 12.02
N SER A 115 -19.98 11.98 11.32
CA SER A 115 -20.21 10.65 11.88
C SER A 115 -18.92 9.95 12.35
N GLY A 116 -17.75 10.59 12.17
CA GLY A 116 -16.45 10.03 12.54
C GLY A 116 -15.80 9.12 11.49
N ALA A 117 -16.37 9.00 10.29
CA ALA A 117 -15.76 8.21 9.21
C ALA A 117 -14.57 8.98 8.61
N ALA A 118 -13.47 8.27 8.37
CA ALA A 118 -12.27 8.84 7.75
C ALA A 118 -12.55 9.23 6.28
N LEU A 119 -12.24 10.46 5.93
CA LEU A 119 -12.32 11.01 4.57
C LEU A 119 -10.97 11.03 3.87
N GLY A 120 -9.89 11.14 4.64
CA GLY A 120 -8.53 11.23 4.13
C GLY A 120 -7.51 11.40 5.27
N TYR A 121 -6.24 11.37 4.89
CA TYR A 121 -5.12 11.45 5.83
C TYR A 121 -4.14 12.51 5.35
N TYR A 122 -3.76 13.41 6.24
CA TYR A 122 -2.73 14.41 5.94
C TYR A 122 -1.35 13.78 6.08
N VAL A 123 -0.58 13.80 5.00
CA VAL A 123 0.79 13.26 4.96
C VAL A 123 1.79 14.39 4.82
N SER A 124 2.68 14.54 5.81
CA SER A 124 3.76 15.52 5.80
C SER A 124 4.86 15.10 4.81
N GLU A 125 5.28 15.99 3.89
CA GLU A 125 6.29 15.71 2.86
C GLU A 125 7.71 15.55 3.40
N ASP A 126 8.11 16.29 4.45
CA ASP A 126 9.51 16.43 4.85
C ASP A 126 9.76 16.27 6.36
N GLY A 127 10.79 15.47 6.67
CA GLY A 127 11.67 15.60 7.84
C GLY A 127 11.07 15.27 9.21
N TYR A 128 10.91 13.98 9.53
CA TYR A 128 11.02 13.60 10.94
C TYR A 128 12.51 13.63 11.36
N PRO A 129 12.86 14.25 12.50
CA PRO A 129 11.98 14.97 13.43
C PRO A 129 11.73 16.43 12.99
N GLY A 130 10.51 16.92 13.25
CA GLY A 130 9.85 18.11 12.67
C GLY A 130 10.41 19.49 13.01
N TRP A 131 11.72 19.68 12.89
CA TRP A 131 12.40 20.98 13.05
C TRP A 131 12.50 21.78 11.75
N MET A 132 11.94 21.27 10.64
CA MET A 132 11.97 21.89 9.31
C MET A 132 10.55 22.31 8.88
N PRO A 133 10.40 23.33 8.00
CA PRO A 133 9.11 23.70 7.41
C PRO A 133 8.41 22.50 6.75
N GLN A 134 7.17 22.21 7.15
CA GLN A 134 6.42 21.07 6.64
C GLN A 134 5.54 21.46 5.46
N LYS A 135 5.62 20.70 4.37
CA LYS A 135 4.67 20.74 3.24
C LYS A 135 3.69 19.59 3.37
N TRP A 136 2.45 19.82 2.94
CA TRP A 136 1.35 18.89 3.13
C TRP A 136 0.75 18.49 1.78
N THR A 137 0.52 17.21 1.61
CA THR A 137 -0.26 16.66 0.48
C THR A 137 -1.51 15.97 1.03
N TRP A 138 -2.61 16.07 0.27
CA TRP A 138 -3.88 15.41 0.54
C TRP A 138 -4.07 14.27 -0.46
#